data_AF-A0A970I4J4-F1
#
_entry.id   AF-A0A970I4J4-F1
#
_cell.length_a   1.000
_cell.length_b   1.000
_cell.length_c   1.000
_cell.angle_alpha   90.00
_cell.angle_beta   90.00
_cell.angle_gamma   90.00
#
_symmetry.space_group_name_H-M   'P 1'
#
loop_
_entity.id
_entity.type
_entity.pdbx_description
1 polymer ?
#
loop_
_entity_poly.entity_id
_entity_poly.type
_entity_poly.pdbx_seq_one_letter_code
_entity_poly.pdbx_strand_id
1 'polypeptide(L)'
;MKQLFTYLLIILLACLGQAQEQQLYQMNQIAEMAVFPGCGKIKTSSKKKLSDCFSEQISYRLINQLSDIDETLSKSGIDEAHAVLQFVISREGILIGLEELEGSNPILAEAAMIALEKISSEVPPIRPAKLKNGEAVNLLFQLPLSFQVESKYVESALPDYPVDEIVLFTLLPENENLRYEVRLFQNKDLKIYEVKENQSLFLGKFLTLGEVGSSEPYKTLMEKYRLKDKILVTDGYLDEDFFEIYIYNLFDSATRKPVYVEVVQIKNQKTESVFKFKNEAEFVNSRFVSLIYRD
;
A
#
# COMPACT_ATOMS: atom_id res chain seq x y z
N MET A 1 7.67 40.05 58.23
CA MET A 1 7.48 40.11 56.76
C MET A 1 8.03 38.90 55.98
N LYS A 2 8.83 37.99 56.56
CA LYS A 2 9.36 36.80 55.85
C LYS A 2 8.48 35.54 55.89
N GLN A 3 7.48 35.47 56.79
CA GLN A 3 6.62 34.29 56.93
C GLN A 3 5.31 34.35 56.11
N LEU A 4 4.89 35.54 55.63
CA LEU A 4 3.68 35.64 54.80
C LEU A 4 3.94 35.22 53.34
N PHE A 5 5.19 35.31 52.88
CA PHE A 5 5.57 34.97 51.50
C PHE A 5 5.70 33.46 51.28
N THR A 6 5.92 32.68 52.34
CA THR A 6 6.08 31.23 52.25
C THR A 6 4.75 30.50 52.07
N TYR A 7 3.66 31.04 52.62
CA TYR A 7 2.32 30.45 52.44
C TYR A 7 1.69 30.78 51.07
N LEU A 8 2.09 31.89 50.43
CA LEU A 8 1.63 32.21 49.07
C LEU A 8 2.24 31.29 48.00
N LEU A 9 3.44 30.76 48.24
CA LEU A 9 4.12 29.84 47.32
C LEU A 9 3.56 28.41 47.35
N ILE A 10 2.98 27.99 48.49
CA ILE A 10 2.40 26.65 48.65
C ILE A 10 1.01 26.55 47.99
N ILE A 11 0.25 27.66 47.95
CA ILE A 11 -1.05 27.70 47.27
C ILE A 11 -0.89 27.75 45.73
N LEU A 12 0.23 28.30 45.23
CA LEU A 12 0.53 28.34 43.79
C LEU A 12 1.03 27.02 43.19
N LEU A 13 1.50 26.06 44.01
CA LEU A 13 1.91 24.73 43.54
C LEU A 13 0.80 23.67 43.54
N ALA A 14 -0.38 23.96 44.10
CA ALA A 14 -1.51 23.02 44.08
C ALA A 14 -2.29 23.01 42.74
N CYS A 15 -1.96 23.90 41.81
CA CYS A 15 -2.49 23.90 40.44
C CYS A 15 -1.60 23.16 39.43
N LEU A 16 -0.68 22.30 39.91
CA LEU A 16 -0.03 21.33 39.03
C LEU A 16 -1.11 20.36 38.53
N GLY A 17 -1.52 20.59 37.28
CA GLY A 17 -2.61 19.93 36.60
C GLY A 17 -2.60 18.43 36.84
N GLN A 18 -3.63 17.97 37.55
CA GLN A 18 -4.08 16.61 37.35
C GLN A 18 -4.48 16.54 35.87
N ALA A 19 -3.65 15.88 35.06
CA ALA A 19 -4.08 15.36 33.77
C ALA A 19 -5.26 14.44 34.08
N GLN A 20 -6.46 15.00 34.00
CA GLN A 20 -7.69 14.31 34.33
C GLN A 20 -7.82 13.21 33.29
N GLU A 21 -7.58 11.97 33.70
CA GLU A 21 -7.73 10.78 32.86
C GLU A 21 -9.15 10.83 32.28
N GLN A 22 -9.25 11.14 30.99
CA GLN A 22 -10.53 11.48 30.39
C GLN A 22 -11.36 10.20 30.27
N GLN A 23 -12.56 10.20 30.85
CA GLN A 23 -13.45 9.04 30.85
C GLN A 23 -13.73 8.54 29.43
N LEU A 24 -13.51 7.24 29.21
CA LEU A 24 -13.80 6.54 27.97
C LEU A 24 -15.17 5.87 28.03
N TYR A 25 -15.92 5.95 26.93
CA TYR A 25 -17.24 5.38 26.80
C TYR A 25 -17.26 4.29 25.74
N GLN A 26 -18.02 3.22 25.99
CA GLN A 26 -18.33 2.18 25.01
C GLN A 26 -19.65 2.46 24.29
N MET A 27 -19.88 1.76 23.18
CA MET A 27 -21.07 1.95 22.32
C MET A 27 -22.41 1.77 23.07
N ASN A 28 -22.48 0.89 24.06
CA ASN A 28 -23.68 0.67 24.87
C ASN A 28 -23.97 1.82 25.86
N GLN A 29 -22.97 2.63 26.22
CA GLN A 29 -23.06 3.71 27.21
C GLN A 29 -23.45 5.07 26.61
N ILE A 30 -23.30 5.25 25.30
CA ILE A 30 -23.64 6.50 24.59
C ILE A 30 -25.11 6.53 24.14
N ALA A 31 -25.62 7.69 23.71
CA ALA A 31 -26.95 7.82 23.10
C ALA A 31 -26.87 7.93 21.58
N GLU A 32 -25.94 8.75 21.08
CA GLU A 32 -25.65 8.92 19.66
C GLU A 32 -24.26 8.38 19.34
N MET A 33 -24.16 7.60 18.26
CA MET A 33 -22.88 7.09 17.76
C MET A 33 -22.07 8.18 17.04
N ALA A 34 -20.74 8.02 17.06
CA ALA A 34 -19.85 8.79 16.20
C ALA A 34 -20.22 8.58 14.72
N VAL A 35 -20.03 9.60 13.89
CA VAL A 35 -20.36 9.54 12.45
C VAL A 35 -19.11 9.84 11.64
N PHE A 36 -18.57 8.80 11.02
CA PHE A 36 -17.47 8.92 10.07
C PHE A 36 -17.91 9.67 8.80
N PRO A 37 -17.02 10.44 8.15
CA PRO A 37 -17.30 11.02 6.83
C PRO A 37 -17.80 9.96 5.84
N GLY A 38 -18.97 10.20 5.23
CA GLY A 38 -19.66 9.23 4.36
C GLY A 38 -20.86 8.53 5.00
N CYS A 39 -20.94 8.47 6.34
CA CYS A 39 -22.03 7.82 7.07
C CYS A 39 -23.19 8.74 7.46
N GLY A 40 -23.18 10.00 7.03
CA GLY A 40 -24.10 11.06 7.49
C GLY A 40 -25.60 10.85 7.20
N LYS A 41 -25.95 9.93 6.30
CA LYS A 41 -27.36 9.59 5.99
C LYS A 41 -27.99 8.64 7.01
N ILE A 42 -27.19 8.03 7.88
CA ILE A 42 -27.65 7.08 8.89
C ILE A 42 -28.04 7.84 10.17
N LYS A 43 -29.17 7.48 10.77
CA LYS A 43 -29.62 8.07 12.03
C LYS A 43 -28.60 7.81 13.13
N THR A 44 -28.29 8.84 13.91
CA THR A 44 -27.26 8.83 14.97
C THR A 44 -27.57 7.85 16.11
N SER A 45 -28.85 7.55 16.33
CA SER A 45 -29.33 6.52 17.25
C SER A 45 -29.20 5.08 16.74
N SER A 46 -29.01 4.88 15.42
CA SER A 46 -28.80 3.57 14.81
C SER A 46 -27.35 3.10 14.97
N LYS A 47 -26.91 2.92 16.22
CA LYS A 47 -25.49 2.72 16.58
C LYS A 47 -24.80 1.60 15.82
N LYS A 48 -25.43 0.43 15.71
CA LYS A 48 -24.86 -0.71 14.97
C LYS A 48 -24.62 -0.36 13.49
N LYS A 49 -25.61 0.23 12.82
CA LYS A 49 -25.49 0.65 11.41
C LYS A 49 -24.40 1.69 11.20
N LEU A 50 -24.22 2.61 12.16
CA LEU A 50 -23.14 3.59 12.11
C LEU A 50 -21.78 2.97 12.36
N SER A 51 -21.68 2.03 13.31
CA SER A 51 -20.46 1.25 13.53
C SER A 51 -20.07 0.46 12.28
N ASP A 52 -21.03 -0.19 11.63
CA ASP A 52 -20.78 -0.98 10.43
C ASP A 52 -20.32 -0.09 9.27
N CYS A 53 -21.01 1.04 9.06
CA CYS A 53 -20.59 2.01 8.05
C CYS A 53 -19.19 2.59 8.36
N PHE A 54 -18.89 2.87 9.62
CA PHE A 54 -17.57 3.35 10.04
C PHE A 54 -16.49 2.32 9.67
N SER A 55 -16.69 1.05 10.04
CA SER A 55 -15.77 -0.03 9.71
C SER A 55 -15.63 -0.23 8.21
N GLU A 56 -16.71 -0.15 7.43
CA GLU A 56 -16.66 -0.23 5.97
C GLU A 56 -15.85 0.92 5.35
N GLN A 57 -16.08 2.17 5.79
CA GLN A 57 -15.38 3.34 5.25
C GLN A 57 -13.88 3.29 5.53
N ILE A 58 -13.50 2.84 6.73
CA ILE A 58 -12.08 2.63 7.05
C ILE A 58 -11.51 1.48 6.24
N SER A 59 -12.19 0.32 6.21
CA SER A 59 -11.70 -0.86 5.47
C SER A 59 -11.49 -0.56 4.00
N TYR A 60 -12.43 0.16 3.35
CA TYR A 60 -12.29 0.60 1.96
C TYR A 60 -11.03 1.45 1.73
N ARG A 61 -10.67 2.31 2.70
CA ARG A 61 -9.48 3.16 2.61
C ARG A 61 -8.21 2.40 2.94
N LEU A 62 -8.26 1.50 3.91
CA LEU A 62 -7.15 0.63 4.28
C LEU A 62 -6.73 -0.25 3.11
N ILE A 63 -7.68 -0.85 2.36
CA ILE A 63 -7.36 -1.67 1.18
C ILE A 63 -6.43 -0.95 0.19
N ASN A 64 -6.62 0.36 -0.02
CA ASN A 64 -5.76 1.14 -0.92
C ASN A 64 -4.38 1.45 -0.33
N GLN A 65 -4.22 1.46 0.98
CA GLN A 65 -2.93 1.71 1.65
C GLN A 65 -2.16 0.42 1.93
N LEU A 66 -2.85 -0.72 2.00
CA LEU A 66 -2.29 -2.03 2.29
C LEU A 66 -1.97 -2.82 1.02
N SER A 67 -1.88 -2.18 -0.14
CA SER A 67 -1.72 -2.86 -1.44
C SER A 67 -0.48 -3.75 -1.57
N ASP A 68 0.55 -3.50 -0.76
CA ASP A 68 1.80 -4.26 -0.77
C ASP A 68 1.90 -5.26 0.41
N ILE A 69 0.88 -5.34 1.26
CA ILE A 69 0.93 -6.21 2.45
C ILE A 69 0.85 -7.70 2.09
N ASP A 70 0.22 -8.02 0.94
CA ASP A 70 0.18 -9.38 0.37
C ASP A 70 1.58 -9.98 0.27
N GLU A 71 2.56 -9.19 -0.21
CA GLU A 71 3.93 -9.65 -0.41
C GLU A 71 4.65 -9.89 0.91
N THR A 72 4.50 -8.96 1.87
CA THR A 72 5.12 -9.06 3.20
C THR A 72 4.58 -10.27 3.98
N LEU A 73 3.27 -10.49 3.94
CA LEU A 73 2.62 -11.64 4.58
C LEU A 73 3.04 -12.96 3.89
N SER A 74 3.06 -12.98 2.56
CA SER A 74 3.52 -14.14 1.77
C SER A 74 4.97 -14.52 2.09
N LYS A 75 5.89 -13.55 2.17
CA LYS A 75 7.31 -13.79 2.53
C LYS A 75 7.45 -14.34 3.95
N SER A 76 6.50 -14.03 4.83
CA SER A 76 6.44 -14.53 6.20
C SER A 76 5.72 -15.88 6.33
N GLY A 77 5.24 -16.45 5.22
CA GLY A 77 4.47 -17.71 5.21
C GLY A 77 3.08 -17.56 5.83
N ILE A 78 2.47 -16.38 5.75
CA ILE A 78 1.17 -16.06 6.34
C ILE A 78 0.14 -15.88 5.22
N ASP A 79 -0.74 -16.86 5.05
CA ASP A 79 -1.79 -16.82 4.02
C ASP A 79 -3.04 -16.03 4.49
N GLU A 80 -3.27 -16.00 5.80
CA GLU A 80 -4.36 -15.29 6.45
C GLU A 80 -3.85 -14.59 7.71
N ALA A 81 -4.22 -13.32 7.84
CA ALA A 81 -3.86 -12.48 8.98
C ALA A 81 -5.11 -11.81 9.54
N HIS A 82 -5.23 -11.83 10.87
CA HIS A 82 -6.27 -11.10 11.59
C HIS A 82 -5.62 -10.14 12.57
N ALA A 83 -6.18 -8.94 12.69
CA ALA A 83 -5.76 -7.98 13.70
C ALA A 83 -6.99 -7.30 14.27
N VAL A 84 -6.94 -6.91 15.54
CA VAL A 84 -7.97 -6.07 16.15
C VAL A 84 -7.30 -4.82 16.67
N LEU A 85 -7.60 -3.69 16.04
CA LEU A 85 -7.11 -2.40 16.49
C LEU A 85 -8.10 -1.79 17.49
N GLN A 86 -7.58 -1.17 18.53
CA GLN A 86 -8.32 -0.38 19.49
C GLN A 86 -7.85 1.08 19.42
N PHE A 87 -8.79 2.01 19.44
CA PHE A 87 -8.49 3.44 19.47
C PHE A 87 -9.65 4.24 20.06
N VAL A 88 -9.39 5.50 20.36
CA VAL A 88 -10.38 6.44 20.86
C VAL A 88 -10.76 7.42 19.78
N ILE A 89 -12.06 7.55 19.52
CA ILE A 89 -12.63 8.68 18.77
C ILE A 89 -12.88 9.78 19.81
N SER A 90 -12.06 10.82 19.79
CA SER A 90 -12.14 11.90 20.78
C SER A 90 -13.44 12.72 20.63
N ARG A 91 -13.77 13.47 21.68
CA ARG A 91 -14.90 14.43 21.64
C ARG A 91 -14.73 15.53 20.57
N GLU A 92 -13.50 15.76 20.10
CA GLU A 92 -13.17 16.66 18.99
C GLU A 92 -13.26 15.98 17.61
N GLY A 93 -13.48 14.68 17.56
CA GLY A 93 -13.61 13.94 16.30
C GLY A 93 -12.30 13.44 15.71
N ILE A 94 -11.27 13.28 16.54
CA ILE A 94 -9.93 12.84 16.13
C ILE A 94 -9.69 11.42 16.64
N LEU A 95 -8.97 10.59 15.87
CA LEU A 95 -8.52 9.28 16.32
C LEU A 95 -7.25 9.43 17.15
N ILE A 96 -7.25 8.90 18.38
CA ILE A 96 -6.11 8.95 19.30
C ILE A 96 -5.92 7.60 20.00
N GLY A 97 -4.71 7.34 20.48
CA GLY A 97 -4.40 6.14 21.27
C GLY A 97 -4.61 4.85 20.48
N LEU A 98 -4.09 4.79 19.26
CA LEU A 98 -4.11 3.58 18.44
C LEU A 98 -3.21 2.52 19.08
N GLU A 99 -3.76 1.34 19.29
CA GLU A 99 -3.05 0.16 19.78
C GLU A 99 -3.65 -1.11 19.18
N GLU A 100 -2.89 -2.19 19.18
CA GLU A 100 -3.35 -3.53 18.82
C GLU A 100 -3.80 -4.30 20.07
N LEU A 101 -4.81 -5.15 19.93
CA LEU A 101 -5.20 -6.08 20.99
C LEU A 101 -4.37 -7.36 20.93
N GLU A 102 -4.20 -7.99 22.08
CA GLU A 102 -3.55 -9.29 22.22
C GLU A 102 -4.15 -10.33 21.25
N GLY A 103 -3.29 -11.10 20.59
CA GLY A 103 -3.67 -12.07 19.57
C GLY A 103 -3.79 -11.50 18.15
N SER A 104 -3.57 -10.20 17.96
CA SER A 104 -3.45 -9.60 16.62
C SER A 104 -2.16 -10.06 15.91
N ASN A 105 -2.24 -10.26 14.59
CA ASN A 105 -1.08 -10.44 13.75
C ASN A 105 -0.27 -9.12 13.72
N PRO A 106 1.01 -9.11 14.13
CA PRO A 106 1.77 -7.89 14.30
C PRO A 106 2.06 -7.18 12.97
N ILE A 107 2.28 -7.93 11.88
CA ILE A 107 2.54 -7.35 10.55
C ILE A 107 1.31 -6.60 10.04
N LEU A 108 0.14 -7.23 10.14
CA LEU A 108 -1.12 -6.60 9.74
C LEU A 108 -1.48 -5.42 10.64
N ALA A 109 -1.28 -5.56 11.95
CA ALA A 109 -1.61 -4.53 12.92
C ALA A 109 -0.75 -3.27 12.71
N GLU A 110 0.57 -3.42 12.59
CA GLU A 110 1.50 -2.31 12.37
C GLU A 110 1.17 -1.57 11.06
N ALA A 111 1.02 -2.30 9.95
CA ALA A 111 0.69 -1.72 8.66
C ALA A 111 -0.67 -0.98 8.68
N ALA A 112 -1.67 -1.56 9.34
CA ALA A 112 -2.99 -0.95 9.46
C ALA A 112 -2.98 0.28 10.38
N MET A 113 -2.17 0.30 11.45
CA MET A 113 -2.00 1.48 12.31
C MET A 113 -1.39 2.65 11.53
N ILE A 114 -0.29 2.41 10.81
CA ILE A 114 0.35 3.43 9.95
C ILE A 114 -0.64 3.98 8.92
N ALA A 115 -1.40 3.09 8.26
CA ALA A 115 -2.42 3.49 7.30
C ALA A 115 -3.55 4.30 7.95
N LEU A 116 -3.98 3.94 9.16
CA LEU A 116 -5.04 4.62 9.88
C LEU A 116 -4.64 6.01 10.35
N GLU A 117 -3.39 6.21 10.78
CA GLU A 117 -2.84 7.54 11.09
C GLU A 117 -2.91 8.46 9.86
N LYS A 118 -2.48 7.95 8.70
CA LYS A 118 -2.56 8.69 7.44
C LYS A 118 -4.00 9.02 7.07
N ILE A 119 -4.91 8.05 7.12
CA ILE A 119 -6.35 8.27 6.85
C ILE A 119 -6.90 9.34 7.78
N SER A 120 -6.58 9.30 9.07
CA SER A 120 -7.04 10.28 10.05
C SER A 120 -6.59 11.71 9.73
N SER A 121 -5.44 11.88 9.07
CA SER A 121 -4.94 13.19 8.65
C SER A 121 -5.62 13.74 7.39
N GLU A 122 -6.16 12.86 6.54
CA GLU A 122 -6.74 13.21 5.24
C GLU A 122 -8.25 13.42 5.29
N VAL A 123 -8.95 12.79 6.24
CA VAL A 123 -10.40 12.87 6.33
C VAL A 123 -10.87 14.08 7.15
N PRO A 124 -12.04 14.65 6.83
CA PRO A 124 -12.67 15.61 7.72
C PRO A 124 -12.88 15.04 9.12
N PRO A 125 -12.91 15.88 10.18
CA PRO A 125 -13.13 15.41 11.54
C PRO A 125 -14.41 14.57 11.68
N ILE A 126 -14.32 13.51 12.46
CA ILE A 126 -15.43 12.60 12.75
C ILE A 126 -16.43 13.33 13.63
N ARG A 127 -17.74 13.25 13.35
CA ARG A 127 -18.72 13.80 14.29
C ARG A 127 -18.70 12.95 15.56
N PRO A 128 -18.46 13.51 16.75
CA PRO A 128 -18.23 12.73 17.97
C PRO A 128 -19.50 12.01 18.44
N ALA A 129 -19.30 10.97 19.25
CA ALA A 129 -20.37 10.32 19.98
C ALA A 129 -20.94 11.25 21.07
N LYS A 130 -22.23 11.07 21.41
CA LYS A 130 -22.89 11.88 22.44
C LYS A 130 -23.65 11.06 23.46
N LEU A 131 -23.70 11.55 24.69
CA LEU A 131 -24.57 11.06 25.76
C LEU A 131 -26.02 11.53 25.59
N LYS A 132 -26.93 11.04 26.43
CA LYS A 132 -28.36 11.42 26.40
C LYS A 132 -28.60 12.92 26.65
N ASN A 133 -27.70 13.56 27.40
CA ASN A 133 -27.70 15.01 27.65
C ASN A 133 -27.14 15.83 26.48
N GLY A 134 -26.68 15.19 25.39
CA GLY A 134 -26.09 15.84 24.22
C GLY A 134 -24.59 16.15 24.33
N GLU A 135 -23.95 15.81 25.45
CA GLU A 135 -22.52 16.00 25.68
C GLU A 135 -21.67 15.11 24.76
N ALA A 136 -20.68 15.70 24.10
CA ALA A 136 -19.72 14.97 23.27
C ALA A 136 -18.68 14.25 24.13
N VAL A 137 -18.37 13.00 23.81
CA VAL A 137 -17.52 12.13 24.64
C VAL A 137 -16.48 11.37 23.83
N ASN A 138 -15.45 10.91 24.52
CA ASN A 138 -14.44 10.01 23.99
C ASN A 138 -15.02 8.59 23.89
N LEU A 139 -15.08 8.05 22.68
CA LEU A 139 -15.62 6.73 22.39
C LEU A 139 -14.47 5.75 22.15
N LEU A 140 -14.39 4.69 22.96
CA LEU A 140 -13.52 3.54 22.68
C LEU A 140 -14.12 2.72 21.53
N PHE A 141 -13.32 2.52 20.49
CA PHE A 141 -13.72 1.80 19.29
C PHE A 141 -12.74 0.68 18.98
N GLN A 142 -13.27 -0.45 18.51
CA GLN A 142 -12.47 -1.60 18.09
C GLN A 142 -12.78 -1.92 16.63
N LEU A 143 -11.73 -2.08 15.84
CA LEU A 143 -11.79 -2.38 14.42
C LEU A 143 -11.17 -3.76 14.17
N PRO A 144 -11.99 -4.81 14.00
CA PRO A 144 -11.49 -6.08 13.53
C PRO A 144 -11.13 -5.99 12.05
N LEU A 145 -9.93 -6.45 11.73
CA LEU A 145 -9.37 -6.53 10.39
C LEU A 145 -9.09 -7.99 10.07
N SER A 146 -9.36 -8.36 8.83
CA SER A 146 -9.01 -9.67 8.30
C SER A 146 -8.45 -9.45 6.90
N PHE A 147 -7.32 -10.05 6.66
CA PHE A 147 -6.61 -9.96 5.41
C PHE A 147 -6.30 -11.38 4.97
N GLN A 148 -6.79 -11.73 3.80
CA GLN A 148 -6.46 -12.99 3.15
C GLN A 148 -5.59 -12.63 1.98
N VAL A 149 -4.40 -13.21 1.91
CA VAL A 149 -3.53 -13.04 0.76
C VAL A 149 -4.31 -13.56 -0.45
N GLU A 150 -4.61 -12.67 -1.41
CA GLU A 150 -5.20 -13.13 -2.67
C GLU A 150 -4.14 -14.03 -3.31
N SER A 151 -4.39 -15.34 -3.31
CA SER A 151 -3.60 -16.33 -4.03
C SER A 151 -3.76 -16.13 -5.54
N LYS A 152 -3.39 -14.96 -6.07
CA LYS A 152 -3.12 -14.81 -7.50
C LYS A 152 -1.79 -15.42 -7.88
N TYR A 153 -0.97 -15.73 -6.89
CA TYR A 153 0.15 -16.63 -7.00
C TYR A 153 -0.08 -17.74 -5.99
N VAL A 154 -0.90 -18.72 -6.41
CA VAL A 154 -0.62 -20.09 -5.99
C VAL A 154 0.88 -20.27 -6.15
N GLU A 155 1.46 -20.94 -5.18
CA GLU A 155 2.74 -21.61 -5.11
C GLU A 155 3.12 -22.42 -6.39
N SER A 156 2.97 -21.87 -7.60
CA SER A 156 3.98 -22.09 -8.61
C SER A 156 5.16 -21.25 -8.14
N ALA A 157 6.26 -21.92 -7.79
CA ALA A 157 7.56 -21.29 -7.95
C ALA A 157 7.50 -20.40 -9.20
N LEU A 158 8.01 -19.16 -9.11
CA LEU A 158 8.39 -18.46 -10.34
C LEU A 158 9.04 -19.50 -11.25
N PRO A 159 8.72 -19.54 -12.55
CA PRO A 159 9.38 -20.48 -13.46
C PRO A 159 10.86 -20.47 -13.12
N ASP A 160 11.45 -21.64 -12.89
CA ASP A 160 12.87 -21.73 -12.55
C ASP A 160 13.65 -21.17 -13.73
N TYR A 161 13.98 -19.88 -13.65
CA TYR A 161 14.65 -19.17 -14.71
C TYR A 161 16.11 -19.62 -14.64
N PRO A 162 16.75 -19.95 -15.77
CA PRO A 162 18.13 -20.44 -15.79
C PRO A 162 19.16 -19.34 -15.51
N VAL A 163 18.75 -18.22 -14.92
CA VAL A 163 19.52 -16.98 -14.70
C VAL A 163 19.22 -16.38 -13.33
N ASP A 164 20.12 -15.53 -12.86
CA ASP A 164 20.03 -14.87 -11.55
C ASP A 164 18.93 -13.80 -11.53
N GLU A 165 18.73 -13.11 -12.66
CA GLU A 165 17.83 -11.97 -12.78
C GLU A 165 17.00 -12.02 -14.06
N ILE A 166 15.75 -11.56 -13.97
CA ILE A 166 14.93 -11.27 -15.14
C ILE A 166 14.45 -9.83 -15.15
N VAL A 167 14.33 -9.20 -16.32
CA VAL A 167 13.75 -7.86 -16.47
C VAL A 167 12.22 -7.97 -16.42
N LEU A 168 11.59 -7.29 -15.45
CA LEU A 168 10.14 -7.18 -15.35
C LEU A 168 9.61 -6.08 -16.27
N PHE A 169 10.20 -4.88 -16.15
CA PHE A 169 9.90 -3.75 -17.01
C PHE A 169 11.00 -2.69 -16.98
N THR A 170 10.96 -1.81 -17.96
CA THR A 170 11.89 -0.70 -18.15
C THR A 170 11.16 0.64 -18.03
N LEU A 171 11.69 1.50 -17.15
CA LEU A 171 11.25 2.89 -17.01
C LEU A 171 12.15 3.81 -17.84
N LEU A 172 11.55 4.54 -18.79
CA LEU A 172 12.27 5.48 -19.66
C LEU A 172 12.13 6.92 -19.13
N PRO A 173 13.21 7.54 -18.63
CA PRO A 173 13.28 8.98 -18.40
C PRO A 173 13.26 9.77 -19.71
N GLU A 174 13.27 11.10 -19.63
CA GLU A 174 13.25 11.96 -20.83
C GLU A 174 14.52 11.86 -21.69
N ASN A 175 15.63 11.41 -21.10
CA ASN A 175 16.86 11.13 -21.83
C ASN A 175 16.75 9.77 -22.53
N GLU A 176 16.66 9.77 -23.86
CA GLU A 176 16.46 8.56 -24.67
C GLU A 176 17.59 7.52 -24.55
N ASN A 177 18.79 7.91 -24.10
CA ASN A 177 19.93 7.00 -23.93
C ASN A 177 20.03 6.39 -22.53
N LEU A 178 19.10 6.73 -21.64
CA LEU A 178 19.07 6.28 -20.26
C LEU A 178 17.79 5.47 -20.04
N ARG A 179 17.90 4.35 -19.35
CA ARG A 179 16.73 3.58 -18.93
C ARG A 179 16.96 2.93 -17.57
N TYR A 180 15.90 2.74 -16.80
CA TYR A 180 15.95 2.00 -15.54
C TYR A 180 15.28 0.65 -15.72
N GLU A 181 16.03 -0.43 -15.62
CA GLU A 181 15.48 -1.78 -15.61
C GLU A 181 15.08 -2.15 -14.18
N VAL A 182 13.81 -2.54 -14.01
CA VAL A 182 13.32 -3.19 -12.80
C VAL A 182 13.45 -4.68 -12.99
N ARG A 183 14.33 -5.31 -12.22
CA ARG A 183 14.67 -6.73 -12.34
C ARG A 183 14.21 -7.52 -11.12
N LEU A 184 13.75 -8.74 -11.33
CA LEU A 184 13.40 -9.70 -10.30
C LEU A 184 14.56 -10.69 -10.13
N PHE A 185 15.07 -10.80 -8.92
CA PHE A 185 16.09 -11.78 -8.55
C PHE A 185 15.44 -13.11 -8.13
N GLN A 186 16.16 -14.23 -8.22
CA GLN A 186 15.65 -15.55 -7.83
C GLN A 186 15.05 -15.62 -6.41
N ASN A 187 15.59 -14.83 -5.48
CA ASN A 187 15.10 -14.73 -4.10
C ASN A 187 13.88 -13.80 -3.93
N LYS A 188 13.27 -13.37 -5.04
CA LYS A 188 12.12 -12.46 -5.14
C LYS A 188 12.40 -11.01 -4.74
N ASP A 189 13.66 -10.63 -4.55
CA ASP A 189 14.02 -9.22 -4.40
C ASP A 189 13.92 -8.49 -5.74
N LEU A 190 13.56 -7.21 -5.68
CA LEU A 190 13.63 -6.32 -6.82
C LEU A 190 14.95 -5.58 -6.81
N LYS A 191 15.60 -5.51 -7.96
CA LYS A 191 16.83 -4.74 -8.16
C LYS A 191 16.61 -3.74 -9.27
N ILE A 192 17.08 -2.51 -9.06
CA ILE A 192 17.02 -1.46 -10.08
C ILE A 192 18.40 -1.25 -10.65
N TYR A 193 18.49 -1.21 -11.97
CA TYR A 193 19.70 -0.89 -12.69
C TYR A 193 19.47 0.31 -13.60
N GLU A 194 20.41 1.25 -13.58
CA GLU A 194 20.56 2.22 -14.65
C GLU A 194 21.26 1.55 -15.82
N VAL A 195 20.69 1.63 -17.02
CA VAL A 195 21.30 1.10 -18.23
C VAL A 195 21.55 2.24 -19.21
N LYS A 196 22.82 2.36 -19.62
CA LYS A 196 23.30 3.36 -20.59
C LYS A 196 24.36 2.73 -21.48
N GLU A 197 24.20 2.81 -22.80
CA GLU A 197 25.20 2.35 -23.79
C GLU A 197 25.72 0.93 -23.50
N ASN A 198 24.82 -0.02 -23.19
CA ASN A 198 25.11 -1.41 -22.79
C ASN A 198 25.85 -1.60 -21.45
N GLN A 199 26.05 -0.54 -20.66
CA GLN A 199 26.53 -0.67 -19.29
C GLN A 199 25.34 -0.64 -18.34
N SER A 200 25.35 -1.54 -17.34
CA SER A 200 24.37 -1.54 -16.27
C SER A 200 25.04 -1.16 -14.95
N LEU A 201 24.45 -0.20 -14.24
CA LEU A 201 24.86 0.26 -12.93
C LEU A 201 23.77 -0.09 -11.92
N PHE A 202 24.10 -0.94 -10.95
CA PHE A 202 23.20 -1.28 -9.86
C PHE A 202 22.92 -0.06 -8.98
N LEU A 203 21.64 0.28 -8.80
CA LEU A 203 21.22 1.45 -8.04
C LEU A 203 20.63 1.12 -6.68
N GLY A 204 20.07 -0.07 -6.51
CA GLY A 204 19.45 -0.44 -5.24
C GLY A 204 18.63 -1.72 -5.30
N LYS A 205 18.42 -2.26 -4.09
CA LYS A 205 17.58 -3.41 -3.82
C LYS A 205 16.32 -2.92 -3.10
N PHE A 206 15.18 -3.45 -3.52
CA PHE A 206 13.86 -3.17 -2.98
C PHE A 206 13.17 -4.50 -2.69
N LEU A 207 12.33 -4.50 -1.67
CA LEU A 207 11.58 -5.69 -1.31
C LEU A 207 10.31 -5.80 -2.16
N THR A 208 9.66 -4.69 -2.51
CA THR A 208 8.35 -4.68 -3.19
C THR A 208 8.27 -3.64 -4.31
N LEU A 209 7.32 -3.79 -5.23
CA LEU A 209 7.05 -2.77 -6.25
C LEU A 209 6.53 -1.46 -5.65
N GLY A 210 5.87 -1.52 -4.50
CA GLY A 210 5.44 -0.34 -3.74
C GLY A 210 6.61 0.49 -3.22
N GLU A 211 7.66 -0.16 -2.72
CA GLU A 211 8.89 0.54 -2.29
C GLU A 211 9.57 1.23 -3.48
N VAL A 212 9.70 0.53 -4.62
CA VAL A 212 10.19 1.15 -5.86
C VAL A 212 9.33 2.36 -6.23
N GLY A 213 8.00 2.19 -6.24
CA GLY A 213 7.03 3.23 -6.56
C GLY A 213 6.94 4.38 -5.55
N SER A 214 7.65 4.30 -4.42
CA SER A 214 7.71 5.33 -3.39
C SER A 214 9.05 6.07 -3.36
N SER A 215 10.06 5.58 -4.08
CA SER A 215 11.39 6.20 -4.16
C SER A 215 11.56 6.99 -5.45
N GLU A 216 12.03 8.24 -5.36
CA GLU A 216 12.45 8.99 -6.55
C GLU A 216 13.77 8.43 -7.10
N PRO A 217 13.99 8.46 -8.44
CA PRO A 217 13.10 9.01 -9.47
C PRO A 217 12.00 8.05 -9.95
N TYR A 218 11.95 6.83 -9.42
CA TYR A 218 11.09 5.75 -9.94
C TYR A 218 9.61 6.02 -9.69
N LYS A 219 9.26 6.63 -8.55
CA LYS A 219 7.90 7.08 -8.25
C LYS A 219 7.31 7.91 -9.41
N THR A 220 7.98 9.00 -9.79
CA THR A 220 7.53 9.89 -10.87
C THR A 220 7.40 9.14 -12.20
N LEU A 221 8.36 8.26 -12.52
CA LEU A 221 8.31 7.46 -13.75
C LEU A 221 7.16 6.46 -13.73
N MET A 222 6.98 5.72 -12.63
CA MET A 222 5.92 4.73 -12.49
C MET A 222 4.53 5.38 -12.56
N GLU A 223 4.32 6.55 -11.94
CA GLU A 223 3.06 7.31 -12.08
C GLU A 223 2.74 7.61 -13.56
N LYS A 224 3.74 7.99 -14.36
CA LYS A 224 3.57 8.19 -15.81
C LYS A 224 3.21 6.89 -16.54
N TYR A 225 3.81 5.76 -16.16
CA TYR A 225 3.53 4.46 -16.79
C TYR A 225 2.23 3.81 -16.33
N ARG A 226 1.73 4.11 -15.12
CA ARG A 226 0.40 3.66 -14.66
C ARG A 226 -0.74 4.17 -15.53
N LEU A 227 -0.52 5.29 -16.24
CA LEU A 227 -1.47 5.87 -17.19
C LEU A 227 -1.33 5.30 -18.62
N LYS A 228 -0.35 4.43 -18.86
CA LYS A 228 -0.09 3.84 -20.17
C LYS A 228 -0.59 2.41 -20.23
N ASP A 229 -1.26 2.08 -21.33
CA ASP A 229 -1.70 0.71 -21.62
C ASP A 229 -0.53 -0.21 -22.01
N LYS A 230 0.66 0.35 -22.28
CA LYS A 230 1.83 -0.37 -22.81
C LYS A 230 3.12 0.09 -22.13
N ILE A 231 3.94 -0.87 -21.69
CA ILE A 231 5.23 -0.64 -21.03
C ILE A 231 6.30 -1.50 -21.71
N LEU A 232 7.49 -0.92 -21.92
CA LEU A 232 8.64 -1.66 -22.43
C LEU A 232 9.15 -2.61 -21.35
N VAL A 233 9.34 -3.88 -21.69
CA VAL A 233 10.04 -4.85 -20.85
C VAL A 233 11.53 -4.70 -21.08
N THR A 234 11.97 -5.01 -22.29
CA THR A 234 13.36 -4.92 -22.73
C THR A 234 13.42 -4.94 -24.26
N ASP A 235 14.59 -4.74 -24.81
CA ASP A 235 14.91 -4.87 -26.23
C ASP A 235 16.22 -5.63 -26.40
N GLY A 236 16.45 -6.21 -27.57
CA GLY A 236 17.68 -6.95 -27.82
C GLY A 236 17.66 -7.77 -29.10
N TYR A 237 18.83 -8.30 -29.44
CA TYR A 237 18.99 -9.22 -30.56
C TYR A 237 18.68 -10.66 -30.12
N LEU A 238 17.88 -11.34 -30.93
CA LEU A 238 17.70 -12.79 -30.85
C LEU A 238 18.00 -13.36 -32.25
N ASP A 239 19.04 -14.18 -32.33
CA ASP A 239 19.67 -14.57 -33.60
C ASP A 239 20.21 -13.33 -34.33
N GLU A 240 19.69 -13.01 -35.52
CA GLU A 240 20.10 -11.86 -36.34
C GLU A 240 19.10 -10.70 -36.28
N ASP A 241 17.98 -10.88 -35.59
CA ASP A 241 16.85 -9.96 -35.58
C ASP A 241 16.77 -9.18 -34.27
N PHE A 242 16.43 -7.90 -34.35
CA PHE A 242 16.20 -7.04 -33.18
C PHE A 242 14.73 -7.04 -32.80
N PHE A 243 14.46 -7.24 -31.50
CA PHE A 243 13.11 -7.30 -30.95
C PHE A 243 12.94 -6.33 -29.79
N GLU A 244 11.74 -5.80 -29.66
CA GLU A 244 11.27 -5.08 -28.48
C GLU A 244 10.14 -5.88 -27.82
N ILE A 245 10.21 -6.03 -26.50
CA ILE A 245 9.20 -6.74 -25.72
C ILE A 245 8.39 -5.75 -24.93
N TYR A 246 7.07 -5.88 -24.98
CA TYR A 246 6.14 -5.00 -24.32
C TYR A 246 5.11 -5.77 -23.52
N ILE A 247 4.77 -5.25 -22.35
CA ILE A 247 3.66 -5.73 -21.53
C ILE A 247 2.53 -4.71 -21.56
N TYR A 248 1.32 -5.22 -21.73
CA TYR A 248 0.11 -4.40 -21.78
C TYR A 248 -0.70 -4.54 -20.51
N ASN A 249 -1.35 -3.45 -20.11
CA ASN A 249 -2.26 -3.37 -18.95
C ASN A 249 -1.63 -3.76 -17.60
N LEU A 250 -0.29 -3.80 -17.47
CA LEU A 250 0.42 -4.24 -16.25
C LEU A 250 -0.06 -3.51 -14.99
N PHE A 251 -0.31 -2.21 -15.09
CA PHE A 251 -0.74 -1.37 -13.98
C PHE A 251 -2.23 -0.98 -14.05
N ASP A 252 -2.99 -1.51 -15.02
CA ASP A 252 -4.40 -1.17 -15.20
C ASP A 252 -5.29 -2.00 -14.26
N SER A 253 -5.34 -1.58 -13.00
CA SER A 253 -6.23 -2.18 -11.99
C SER A 253 -7.69 -1.73 -12.14
N ALA A 254 -7.95 -0.63 -12.85
CA ALA A 254 -9.26 0.01 -12.93
C ALA A 254 -10.19 -0.67 -13.94
N THR A 255 -9.67 -1.04 -15.12
CA THR A 255 -10.52 -1.58 -16.21
C THR A 255 -10.59 -3.11 -16.24
N ARG A 256 -9.75 -3.80 -15.45
CA ARG A 256 -9.62 -5.27 -15.41
C ARG A 256 -9.34 -5.91 -16.77
N LYS A 257 -8.76 -5.16 -17.72
CA LYS A 257 -8.27 -5.73 -18.97
C LYS A 257 -7.20 -6.80 -18.68
N PRO A 258 -7.17 -7.90 -19.46
CA PRO A 258 -6.14 -8.92 -19.28
C PRO A 258 -4.75 -8.36 -19.59
N VAL A 259 -3.76 -8.74 -18.78
CA VAL A 259 -2.34 -8.50 -19.06
C VAL A 259 -1.89 -9.46 -20.17
N TYR A 260 -1.17 -8.93 -21.16
CA TYR A 260 -0.63 -9.72 -22.27
C TYR A 260 0.72 -9.16 -22.74
N VAL A 261 1.52 -9.98 -23.42
CA VAL A 261 2.85 -9.60 -23.91
C VAL A 261 2.83 -9.49 -25.43
N GLU A 262 3.44 -8.44 -25.98
CA GLU A 262 3.76 -8.35 -27.40
C GLU A 262 5.27 -8.30 -27.61
N VAL A 263 5.75 -9.10 -28.54
CA VAL A 263 7.12 -9.03 -29.05
C VAL A 263 7.06 -8.47 -30.47
N VAL A 264 7.82 -7.41 -30.71
CA VAL A 264 7.81 -6.66 -31.97
C VAL A 264 9.18 -6.78 -32.61
N GLN A 265 9.24 -7.32 -33.83
CA GLN A 265 10.48 -7.32 -34.62
C GLN A 265 10.65 -5.96 -35.27
N ILE A 266 11.83 -5.35 -35.10
CA ILE A 266 12.17 -4.05 -35.67
C ILE A 266 13.23 -4.23 -36.75
N LYS A 267 12.94 -3.74 -37.95
CA LYS A 267 13.87 -3.71 -39.07
C LYS A 267 13.78 -2.38 -39.78
N ASN A 268 14.93 -1.72 -39.98
CA ASN A 268 14.99 -0.37 -40.55
C ASN A 268 14.05 0.62 -39.84
N GLN A 269 14.01 0.57 -38.50
CA GLN A 269 13.16 1.41 -37.64
C GLN A 269 11.64 1.23 -37.87
N LYS A 270 11.22 0.12 -38.48
CA LYS A 270 9.82 -0.22 -38.69
C LYS A 270 9.50 -1.58 -38.11
N THR A 271 8.26 -1.71 -37.61
CA THR A 271 7.70 -2.99 -37.22
C THR A 271 7.56 -3.90 -38.44
N GLU A 272 8.26 -5.03 -38.42
CA GLU A 272 8.17 -6.05 -39.47
C GLU A 272 7.17 -7.15 -39.09
N SER A 273 7.19 -7.59 -37.84
CA SER A 273 6.30 -8.62 -37.32
C SER A 273 5.92 -8.37 -35.86
N VAL A 274 4.79 -8.92 -35.43
CA VAL A 274 4.26 -8.82 -34.06
C VAL A 274 3.81 -10.20 -33.59
N PHE A 275 4.35 -10.65 -32.47
CA PHE A 275 3.96 -11.88 -31.78
C PHE A 275 3.22 -11.50 -30.51
N LYS A 276 2.03 -12.09 -30.27
CA LYS A 276 1.20 -11.79 -29.10
C LYS A 276 1.05 -13.02 -28.23
N PHE A 277 1.25 -12.86 -26.93
CA PHE A 277 1.13 -13.90 -25.92
C PHE A 277 0.06 -13.47 -24.92
N LYS A 278 -0.96 -14.30 -24.71
CA LYS A 278 -2.16 -13.98 -23.93
C LYS A 278 -1.89 -13.82 -22.44
N ASN A 279 -0.78 -14.39 -21.95
CA ASN A 279 -0.36 -14.34 -20.56
C ASN A 279 1.15 -14.62 -20.46
N GLU A 280 1.68 -14.46 -19.24
CA GLU A 280 3.10 -14.73 -18.92
C GLU A 280 3.51 -16.17 -19.24
N ALA A 281 2.69 -17.17 -18.89
CA ALA A 281 3.02 -18.57 -19.12
C ALA A 281 3.24 -18.90 -20.61
N GLU A 282 2.45 -18.29 -21.51
CA GLU A 282 2.64 -18.46 -22.96
C GLU A 282 3.94 -17.79 -23.43
N PHE A 283 4.27 -16.62 -22.88
CA PHE A 283 5.51 -15.91 -23.20
C PHE A 283 6.76 -16.64 -22.68
N VAL A 284 6.75 -17.15 -21.45
CA VAL A 284 7.88 -17.86 -20.83
C VAL A 284 8.22 -19.14 -21.59
N ASN A 285 7.23 -19.80 -22.19
CA ASN A 285 7.44 -20.97 -23.04
C ASN A 285 7.85 -20.62 -24.49
N SER A 286 7.98 -19.34 -24.81
CA SER A 286 8.37 -18.87 -26.14
C SER A 286 9.89 -18.74 -26.28
N ARG A 287 10.38 -18.70 -27.52
CA ARG A 287 11.80 -18.45 -27.80
C ARG A 287 12.29 -17.06 -27.35
N PHE A 288 11.38 -16.12 -27.09
CA PHE A 288 11.73 -14.73 -26.77
C PHE A 288 12.03 -14.53 -25.29
N VAL A 289 11.76 -15.53 -24.43
CA VAL A 289 12.00 -15.45 -22.99
C VAL A 289 13.48 -15.16 -22.67
N SER A 290 14.41 -15.62 -23.50
CA SER A 290 15.84 -15.37 -23.30
C SER A 290 16.22 -13.89 -23.36
N LEU A 291 15.42 -13.04 -23.99
CA LEU A 291 15.68 -11.60 -24.07
C LEU A 291 15.50 -10.89 -22.72
N ILE A 292 14.66 -11.43 -21.83
CA ILE A 292 14.43 -10.86 -20.49
C ILE A 292 15.44 -11.34 -19.45
N TYR A 293 16.33 -12.28 -19.79
CA TYR A 293 17.31 -12.86 -18.87
C TYR A 293 18.52 -11.93 -18.66
N ARG A 294 19.06 -11.94 -17.43
CA ARG A 294 20.27 -11.21 -17.03
C ARG A 294 21.08 -12.09 -16.08
N ASP A 295 22.37 -12.19 -16.38
CA ASP A 295 23.39 -12.80 -15.52
C ASP A 295 24.04 -11.75 -14.60
#